data_AF-A0A087CTW4-F1
#
_entry.id   AF-A0A087CTW4-F1
#
_cell.length_a   1.000
_cell.length_b   1.000
_cell.length_c   1.000
_cell.angle_alpha   90.00
_cell.angle_beta   90.00
_cell.angle_gamma   90.00
#
_symmetry.space_group_name_H-M   'P 1'
#
loop_
_entity.id
_entity.type
_entity.pdbx_description
1 polymer ?
#
loop_
_entity_poly.entity_id
_entity_poly.type
_entity_poly.pdbx_seq_one_letter_code
_entity_poly.pdbx_strand_id
1 'polypeptide(L)'
;MTILVHPRVLQKRPWLNEREILSTWMDAARILPRQGEYEPNQKMAVGWDWHGRLTELIAYEGEEDNEWIIFHVAPARKKFLAEMGFSDAEIRQLIGRR
;
A
#
# COMPACT_ATOMS: atom_id res chain seq x y z
N MET A 1 13.04 -3.12 -11.22
CA MET A 1 11.66 -2.94 -10.75
C MET A 1 11.42 -1.45 -10.67
N THR A 2 10.53 -0.95 -11.52
CA THR A 2 10.16 0.47 -11.59
C THR A 2 8.90 0.67 -10.77
N ILE A 3 8.90 1.60 -9.82
CA ILE A 3 7.73 1.92 -9.00
C ILE A 3 7.40 3.39 -9.21
N LEU A 4 6.17 3.67 -9.61
CA LEU A 4 5.66 5.02 -9.87
C LEU A 4 4.48 5.33 -8.96
N VAL A 5 4.21 6.61 -8.72
CA VAL A 5 3.03 7.06 -7.99
C VAL A 5 2.06 7.73 -8.94
N HIS A 6 0.84 7.19 -9.04
CA HIS A 6 -0.19 7.79 -9.87
C HIS A 6 -0.54 9.20 -9.34
N PRO A 7 -0.64 10.25 -10.20
CA PRO A 7 -0.83 11.64 -9.75
C PRO A 7 -2.03 11.88 -8.83
N ARG A 8 -3.12 11.11 -9.03
CA ARG A 8 -4.33 11.12 -8.17
C ARG A 8 -4.03 10.86 -6.70
N VAL A 9 -2.98 10.10 -6.36
CA VAL A 9 -2.60 9.84 -4.97
C VAL A 9 -2.20 11.14 -4.29
N LEU A 10 -1.29 11.89 -4.90
CA LEU A 10 -0.81 13.18 -4.38
C LEU A 10 -1.93 14.23 -4.34
N GLN A 11 -2.82 14.23 -5.33
CA GLN A 11 -4.02 15.11 -5.31
C GLN A 11 -4.94 14.83 -4.10
N LYS A 12 -5.09 13.56 -3.71
CA LYS A 12 -5.92 13.15 -2.56
C LYS A 12 -5.20 13.20 -1.21
N ARG A 13 -3.88 13.29 -1.23
CA ARG A 13 -2.99 13.25 -0.06
C ARG A 13 -1.91 14.33 -0.20
N PRO A 14 -2.28 15.62 -0.28
CA PRO A 14 -1.32 16.70 -0.55
C PRO A 14 -0.28 16.91 0.57
N TRP A 15 -0.49 16.29 1.73
CA TRP A 15 0.46 16.29 2.85
C TRP A 15 1.51 15.18 2.76
N LEU A 16 1.41 14.27 1.79
CA LEU A 16 2.45 13.29 1.47
C LEU A 16 3.19 13.76 0.21
N ASN A 17 4.48 13.45 0.12
CA ASN A 17 5.23 13.58 -1.13
C ASN A 17 5.51 12.21 -1.77
N GLU A 18 5.92 12.23 -3.03
CA GLU A 18 6.19 11.01 -3.80
C GLU A 18 7.28 10.16 -3.17
N ARG A 19 8.36 10.77 -2.69
CA ARG A 19 9.50 10.07 -2.06
C ARG A 19 9.07 9.31 -0.81
N GLU A 20 8.21 9.91 0.02
CA GLU A 20 7.63 9.25 1.19
C GLU A 20 6.84 7.99 0.80
N ILE A 21 5.98 8.10 -0.21
CA ILE A 21 5.15 6.99 -0.70
C ILE A 21 6.04 5.86 -1.25
N LEU A 22 7.03 6.20 -2.09
CA LEU A 22 7.97 5.23 -2.65
C LEU A 22 8.79 4.56 -1.55
N SER A 23 9.30 5.30 -0.57
CA SER A 23 10.02 4.70 0.56
C SER A 23 9.14 3.77 1.38
N THR A 24 7.87 4.14 1.61
CA THR A 24 6.92 3.28 2.33
C THR A 24 6.65 1.97 1.58
N TRP A 25 6.65 2.00 0.25
CA TRP A 25 6.56 0.80 -0.57
C TRP A 25 7.82 -0.06 -0.50
N MET A 26 8.99 0.54 -0.65
CA MET A 26 10.28 -0.17 -0.64
C MET A 26 10.57 -0.82 0.72
N ASP A 27 10.20 -0.15 1.80
CA ASP A 27 10.37 -0.62 3.18
C ASP A 27 9.11 -1.31 3.73
N ALA A 28 8.17 -1.70 2.85
CA ALA A 28 6.93 -2.32 3.27
C ALA A 28 7.20 -3.63 4.03
N ALA A 29 6.54 -3.79 5.16
CA ALA A 29 6.65 -4.98 6.00
C ALA A 29 6.10 -6.24 5.30
N ARG A 30 5.16 -6.05 4.38
CA ARG A 30 4.59 -7.12 3.56
C ARG A 30 4.14 -6.56 2.22
N ILE A 31 4.45 -7.28 1.15
CA ILE A 31 3.95 -7.05 -0.21
C ILE A 31 3.44 -8.38 -0.76
N LEU A 32 2.23 -8.42 -1.32
CA LEU A 32 1.64 -9.63 -1.90
C LEU A 32 0.71 -9.32 -3.09
N PRO A 33 0.52 -10.26 -4.02
CA PRO A 33 -0.51 -10.14 -5.04
C PRO A 33 -1.89 -10.02 -4.41
N ARG A 34 -2.67 -9.05 -4.85
CA ARG A 34 -4.04 -8.84 -4.38
C ARG A 34 -4.93 -9.96 -4.91
N GLN A 35 -5.67 -10.63 -4.04
CA GLN A 35 -6.54 -11.74 -4.41
C GLN A 35 -7.80 -11.24 -5.13
N GLY A 36 -8.09 -11.82 -6.30
CA GLY A 36 -9.25 -11.48 -7.14
C GLY A 36 -8.87 -11.30 -8.60
N GLU A 37 -9.88 -11.24 -9.46
CA GLU A 37 -9.73 -10.96 -10.89
C GLU A 37 -9.67 -9.44 -11.08
N TYR A 38 -8.48 -8.87 -10.90
CA TYR A 38 -8.22 -7.45 -11.18
C TYR A 38 -7.44 -7.33 -12.48
N GLU A 39 -7.95 -6.50 -13.39
CA GLU A 39 -7.27 -6.14 -14.62
C GLU A 39 -6.95 -4.64 -14.61
N PRO A 40 -5.67 -4.24 -14.63
CA PRO A 40 -4.47 -5.08 -14.60
C PRO A 40 -4.20 -5.68 -13.20
N ASN A 41 -3.27 -6.64 -13.13
CA ASN A 41 -2.85 -7.30 -11.89
C ASN A 41 -2.52 -6.27 -10.80
N GLN A 42 -2.88 -6.57 -9.55
CA GLN A 42 -2.66 -5.68 -8.41
C GLN A 42 -1.76 -6.30 -7.35
N LYS A 43 -0.98 -5.46 -6.67
CA LYS A 43 -0.24 -5.79 -5.46
C LYS A 43 -0.71 -4.93 -4.30
N MET A 44 -0.80 -5.54 -3.13
CA MET A 44 -1.02 -4.88 -1.85
C MET A 44 0.29 -4.75 -1.11
N ALA A 45 0.52 -3.61 -0.46
CA ALA A 45 1.60 -3.42 0.48
C ALA A 45 1.11 -2.77 1.77
N VAL A 46 1.77 -3.08 2.89
CA VAL A 46 1.59 -2.38 4.14
C VAL A 46 2.95 -1.99 4.73
N GLY A 47 3.11 -0.73 5.11
CA GLY A 47 4.34 -0.18 5.67
C GLY A 47 4.05 1.01 6.59
N TRP A 48 5.07 1.50 7.29
CA TRP A 48 4.96 2.73 8.08
C TRP A 48 5.41 3.93 7.25
N ASP A 49 4.58 4.97 7.19
CA ASP A 49 5.01 6.24 6.60
C ASP A 49 5.96 6.99 7.54
N TRP A 50 6.57 8.08 7.06
CA TRP A 50 7.51 8.88 7.86
C TRP A 50 6.87 9.59 9.07
N HIS A 51 5.54 9.60 9.15
CA HIS A 51 4.81 10.09 10.32
C HIS A 51 4.50 8.97 11.33
N GLY A 52 5.06 7.77 11.13
CA GLY A 52 4.85 6.61 11.99
C GLY A 52 3.47 5.98 11.84
N ARG A 53 2.72 6.29 10.78
CA ARG A 53 1.39 5.73 10.54
C ARG A 53 1.49 4.48 9.69
N LEU A 54 0.88 3.40 10.17
CA LEU A 54 0.68 2.21 9.35
C LEU A 54 -0.20 2.57 8.14
N THR A 55 0.32 2.31 6.95
CA THR A 55 -0.19 2.79 5.67
C THR A 55 -0.40 1.60 4.75
N GLU A 56 -1.59 1.52 4.16
CA GLU A 56 -1.93 0.58 3.11
C GLU A 56 -1.66 1.22 1.74
N LEU A 57 -1.04 0.45 0.84
CA LEU A 57 -0.77 0.84 -0.54
C LEU A 57 -1.30 -0.24 -1.49
N ILE A 58 -1.84 0.19 -2.63
CA ILE A 58 -2.16 -0.70 -3.75
C ILE A 58 -1.52 -0.15 -5.01
N ALA A 59 -0.83 -1.02 -5.72
CA ALA A 59 -0.30 -0.75 -7.05
C ALA A 59 -0.92 -1.68 -8.08
N TYR A 60 -1.05 -1.20 -9.32
CA TYR A 60 -1.39 -2.02 -10.46
C TYR A 60 -0.18 -2.18 -11.38
N GLU A 61 -0.13 -3.26 -12.15
CA GLU A 61 0.94 -3.55 -13.11
C GLU A 61 0.91 -2.54 -14.28
N GLY A 62 2.07 -1.96 -14.57
CA GLY A 62 2.24 -0.97 -15.62
C GLY A 62 2.37 -1.56 -17.03
N GLU A 63 2.73 -0.71 -17.99
CA GLU A 63 2.92 -1.15 -19.38
C GLU A 63 4.34 -1.73 -19.62
N GLU A 64 5.32 -1.30 -18.83
CA GLU A 64 6.69 -1.80 -18.89
C GLU A 64 6.89 -3.04 -17.99
N ASP A 65 7.81 -3.94 -18.40
CA ASP A 65 8.17 -5.12 -17.62
C ASP A 65 8.63 -4.76 -16.21
N ASN A 66 8.00 -5.36 -15.19
CA ASN A 66 8.24 -5.09 -13.76
C ASN A 66 8.00 -3.63 -13.34
N GLU A 67 7.08 -2.93 -14.01
CA GLU A 67 6.54 -1.64 -13.58
C GLU A 67 5.32 -1.82 -12.68
N TRP A 68 5.27 -1.06 -11.59
CA TRP A 68 4.10 -0.99 -10.70
C TRP A 68 3.74 0.45 -10.40
N ILE A 69 2.46 0.79 -10.59
CA ILE A 69 1.93 2.14 -10.41
C ILE A 69 1.04 2.18 -9.17
N ILE A 70 1.51 2.83 -8.10
CA ILE A 70 0.77 3.01 -6.84
C ILE A 70 -0.39 3.98 -7.08
N PHE A 71 -1.62 3.52 -6.91
CA PHE A 71 -2.83 4.31 -7.15
C PHE A 71 -3.72 4.51 -5.91
N HIS A 72 -3.45 3.78 -4.83
CA HIS A 72 -4.14 3.92 -3.55
C HIS A 72 -3.12 4.02 -2.42
N VAL A 73 -3.32 5.04 -1.56
CA VAL A 73 -2.58 5.23 -0.31
C VAL A 73 -3.55 5.72 0.76
N ALA A 74 -3.61 5.01 1.87
CA ALA A 74 -4.45 5.37 3.02
C ALA A 74 -3.85 4.84 4.33
N PRO A 75 -4.28 5.37 5.50
CA PRO A 75 -4.02 4.69 6.76
C PRO A 75 -4.59 3.27 6.73
N ALA A 76 -3.81 2.30 7.17
CA ALA A 76 -4.18 0.89 7.13
C ALA A 76 -5.46 0.62 7.92
N ARG A 77 -6.38 -0.13 7.31
CA ARG A 77 -7.66 -0.51 7.91
C ARG A 77 -7.69 -2.00 8.23
N LYS A 78 -8.50 -2.38 9.22
CA LYS A 78 -8.73 -3.80 9.59
C LYS A 78 -9.04 -4.68 8.37
N LYS A 79 -9.93 -4.22 7.48
CA LYS A 79 -10.32 -4.98 6.28
C LYS A 79 -9.13 -5.26 5.34
N PHE A 80 -8.28 -4.27 5.12
CA PHE A 80 -7.11 -4.40 4.26
C PHE A 80 -6.08 -5.37 4.87
N LEU A 81 -5.81 -5.25 6.18
CA LEU A 81 -4.93 -6.17 6.88
C LEU A 81 -5.48 -7.61 6.88
N ALA A 82 -6.79 -7.78 7.05
CA ALA A 82 -7.43 -9.09 6.92
C ALA A 82 -7.27 -9.68 5.51
N GLU A 83 -7.44 -8.86 4.46
CA GLU A 83 -7.21 -9.24 3.07
C GLU A 83 -5.74 -9.64 2.81
N MET A 84 -4.79 -9.01 3.52
CA MET A 84 -3.36 -9.40 3.51
C MET A 84 -3.02 -10.62 4.41
N GLY A 85 -4.03 -11.27 4.99
CA GLY A 85 -3.87 -12.49 5.79
C GLY A 85 -3.38 -12.27 7.24
N PHE A 86 -3.46 -11.05 7.78
CA PHE A 86 -3.20 -10.85 9.20
C PHE A 86 -4.36 -11.38 10.05
N SER A 87 -4.03 -12.08 11.13
CA SER A 87 -4.99 -12.54 12.13
C SER A 87 -5.58 -11.38 12.94
N ASP A 88 -6.73 -11.59 13.58
CA ASP A 88 -7.35 -10.60 14.47
C ASP A 88 -6.41 -10.18 15.62
N ALA A 89 -5.53 -11.08 16.10
CA ALA A 89 -4.57 -10.78 17.14
C ALA A 89 -3.47 -9.82 16.63
N GLU A 90 -2.89 -10.11 15.47
CA GLU A 90 -1.88 -9.25 14.83
C GLU A 90 -2.46 -7.88 14.48
N ILE A 91 -3.69 -7.84 13.93
CA ILE A 91 -4.36 -6.58 13.61
C ILE A 91 -4.51 -5.71 14.87
N ARG A 92 -4.94 -6.29 16.00
CA ARG A 92 -5.06 -5.55 17.27
C ARG A 92 -3.72 -4.99 17.75
N GLN A 93 -2.61 -5.70 17.52
CA GLN A 93 -1.27 -5.21 17.86
C GLN A 93 -0.83 -4.06 16.95
N LEU A 94 -1.17 -4.13 15.66
CA LEU A 94 -0.74 -3.16 14.65
C LEU A 94 -1.51 -1.83 14.70
N ILE A 95 -2.84 -1.87 14.85
CA ILE A 95 -3.69 -0.66 14.78
C ILE A 95 -4.38 -0.30 16.11
N GLY A 96 -4.14 -1.07 17.17
CA GLY A 96 -4.76 -0.90 18.49
C GLY A 96 -6.22 -1.37 18.56
N ARG A 97 -6.87 -1.14 19.71
CA ARG A 97 -8.32 -1.32 19.90
C ARG A 97 -9.04 -0.15 19.25
N ARG A 98 -9.45 -0.29 17.98
CA ARG A 98 -10.46 0.58 17.36
C ARG A 98 -11.82 -0.07 17.38
#